data_AF-A0A3R6N0T7-F1
#
_entry.id   AF-A0A3R6N0T7-F1
#
_cell.length_a   1.000
_cell.length_b   1.000
_cell.length_c   1.000
_cell.angle_alpha   90.00
_cell.angle_beta   90.00
_cell.angle_gamma   90.00
#
_symmetry.space_group_name_H-M   'P 1'
#
loop_
_entity.id
_entity.type
_entity.pdbx_description
1 polymer ?
#
loop_
_entity_poly.entity_id
_entity_poly.type
_entity_poly.pdbx_seq_one_letter_code
_entity_poly.pdbx_strand_id
1 'polypeptide(L)'
;MHNVSAVSDTCMLVRKKYYDMAGGMDNGLKTWFAGLDLSLKLMKAGKVNVLDPYARMGFAHNDLINWEAKRNANGEYVDETEQISLLKERWGEVIRKGDPYYNANLTKNSSDFILGKL
;
A
#
# COMPACT_ATOMS: atom_id res chain seq x y z
N MET A 1 -4.07 14.07 11.31
CA MET A 1 -3.60 12.67 11.34
C MET A 1 -4.77 11.76 11.02
N HIS A 2 -4.59 10.85 10.08
CA HIS A 2 -5.62 9.90 9.67
C HIS A 2 -5.13 8.47 9.88
N ASN A 3 -5.97 7.62 10.48
CA ASN A 3 -5.71 6.20 10.49
C ASN A 3 -5.99 5.65 9.09
N VAL A 4 -5.07 4.85 8.58
CA VAL A 4 -5.16 4.23 7.26
C VAL A 4 -4.75 2.77 7.36
N SER A 5 -5.19 1.93 6.42
CA SER A 5 -4.82 0.52 6.46
C SER A 5 -3.37 0.31 6.02
N ALA A 6 -2.88 1.13 5.10
CA ALA A 6 -1.51 1.09 4.63
C ALA A 6 -0.99 2.46 4.20
N VAL A 7 0.33 2.59 4.19
CA VAL A 7 1.06 3.75 3.66
C VAL A 7 2.10 3.27 2.65
N SER A 8 2.52 4.14 1.73
CA SER A 8 3.65 3.85 0.85
C SER A 8 4.93 3.65 1.66
N ASP A 9 5.73 2.69 1.23
CA ASP A 9 7.08 2.41 1.70
C ASP A 9 8.05 3.59 1.54
N THR A 10 7.85 4.43 0.53
CA THR A 10 8.71 5.59 0.20
C THR A 10 8.88 6.59 1.35
N CYS A 11 7.84 6.78 2.16
CA CYS A 11 7.82 7.74 3.27
C CYS A 11 7.41 7.07 4.59
N MET A 12 7.64 5.77 4.73
CA MET A 12 7.25 5.02 5.91
C MET A 12 8.27 5.19 7.05
N LEU A 13 7.76 5.46 8.25
CA LEU A 13 8.55 5.46 9.49
C LEU A 13 7.94 4.46 10.47
N VAL A 14 8.77 3.55 10.97
CA VAL A 14 8.36 2.50 11.91
C VAL A 14 9.39 2.35 13.00
N ARG A 15 8.92 2.15 14.24
CA ARG A 15 9.84 1.85 15.35
C ARG A 15 10.51 0.51 15.08
N LYS A 16 11.85 0.45 15.23
CA LYS A 16 12.64 -0.77 15.00
C LYS A 16 12.03 -2.02 15.64
N LYS A 17 11.62 -1.95 16.91
CA LYS A 17 10.98 -3.08 17.61
C LYS A 17 9.71 -3.61 16.93
N TYR A 18 8.94 -2.76 16.25
CA TYR A 18 7.72 -3.16 15.54
C TYR A 18 8.02 -3.69 14.15
N TYR A 19 9.03 -3.13 13.48
CA TYR A 19 9.55 -3.67 12.22
C TYR A 19 10.07 -5.10 12.42
N ASP A 20 10.93 -5.29 13.42
CA ASP A 20 11.52 -6.59 13.74
C ASP A 20 10.43 -7.59 14.18
N MET A 21 9.45 -7.16 14.99
CA MET A 21 8.28 -7.98 15.38
C MET A 21 7.43 -8.41 14.17
N ALA A 22 7.28 -7.55 13.17
CA ALA A 22 6.56 -7.86 11.94
C ALA A 22 7.38 -8.73 10.96
N GLY A 23 8.63 -9.07 11.28
CA GLY A 23 9.53 -9.79 10.38
C GLY A 23 10.03 -8.94 9.20
N GLY A 24 9.94 -7.61 9.31
CA GLY A 24 10.38 -6.66 8.30
C GLY A 24 9.58 -6.68 6.98
N MET A 25 10.11 -5.95 6.00
CA MET A 25 9.61 -5.98 4.62
C MET A 25 10.01 -7.29 3.93
N ASP A 26 9.11 -7.79 3.09
CA ASP A 26 9.37 -8.97 2.27
C ASP A 26 10.15 -8.58 1.01
N ASN A 27 11.38 -9.07 0.88
CA ASN A 27 12.24 -8.82 -0.28
C ASN A 27 11.71 -9.46 -1.59
N GLY A 28 10.75 -10.39 -1.51
CA GLY A 28 10.03 -10.94 -2.66
C GLY A 28 8.94 -10.00 -3.20
N LEU A 29 8.53 -9.01 -2.41
CA LEU A 29 7.58 -7.98 -2.82
C LEU A 29 8.31 -6.75 -3.36
N LYS A 30 7.83 -6.21 -4.48
CA LYS A 30 8.40 -5.03 -5.14
C LYS A 30 7.64 -3.77 -4.73
N THR A 31 8.34 -2.64 -4.72
CA THR A 31 7.74 -1.30 -4.62
C THR A 31 6.70 -1.18 -3.51
N TRP A 32 5.52 -0.63 -3.82
CA TRP A 32 4.43 -0.36 -2.91
C TRP A 32 3.81 -1.63 -2.30
N PHE A 33 3.97 -2.81 -2.93
CA PHE A 33 3.45 -4.07 -2.40
C PHE A 33 4.11 -4.45 -1.07
N ALA A 34 5.41 -4.20 -0.92
CA ALA A 34 6.16 -4.47 0.31
C ALA A 34 5.66 -3.57 1.47
N GLY A 35 5.39 -2.29 1.16
CA GLY A 35 4.80 -1.35 2.12
C GLY A 35 3.39 -1.74 2.55
N LEU A 36 2.56 -2.22 1.62
CA LEU A 36 1.22 -2.73 1.91
C LEU A 36 1.28 -3.95 2.84
N ASP A 37 2.10 -4.95 2.49
CA ASP A 37 2.27 -6.17 3.30
C ASP A 37 2.74 -5.86 4.72
N LEU A 38 3.77 -5.02 4.88
CA LEU A 38 4.25 -4.61 6.21
C LEU A 38 3.15 -3.87 7.00
N SER A 39 2.40 -2.99 6.35
CA SER A 39 1.31 -2.25 7.00
C SER A 39 0.23 -3.20 7.54
N LEU A 40 -0.14 -4.23 6.78
CA LEU A 40 -1.14 -5.22 7.20
C LEU A 40 -0.61 -6.14 8.30
N LYS A 41 0.68 -6.52 8.26
CA LYS A 41 1.34 -7.24 9.38
C LYS A 41 1.27 -6.45 10.68
N LEU A 42 1.57 -5.14 10.61
CA LEU A 42 1.52 -4.25 11.77
C LEU A 42 0.09 -4.09 12.30
N MET A 43 -0.92 -3.96 11.42
CA MET A 43 -2.33 -3.95 11.83
C MET A 43 -2.75 -5.25 12.51
N LYS A 44 -2.37 -6.41 11.96
CA LYS A 44 -2.64 -7.72 12.56
C LYS A 44 -1.99 -7.86 13.95
N ALA A 45 -0.85 -7.20 14.17
CA ALA A 45 -0.18 -7.12 15.45
C ALA A 45 -0.73 -6.02 16.40
N GLY A 46 -1.89 -5.45 16.09
CA GLY A 46 -2.57 -4.44 16.91
C GLY A 46 -1.90 -3.07 16.89
N LYS A 47 -1.12 -2.75 15.84
CA LYS A 47 -0.57 -1.41 15.61
C LYS A 47 -1.45 -0.64 14.63
N VAL A 48 -1.36 0.69 14.68
CA VAL A 48 -2.12 1.58 13.81
C VAL A 48 -1.15 2.24 12.83
N ASN A 49 -1.48 2.21 11.55
CA ASN A 49 -0.79 3.00 10.53
C ASN A 49 -1.46 4.38 10.46
N VAL A 50 -0.65 5.44 10.46
CA VAL A 50 -1.12 6.82 10.51
C VAL A 50 -0.49 7.61 9.39
N LEU A 51 -1.32 8.32 8.62
CA LEU A 51 -0.91 9.36 7.70
C LEU A 51 -0.94 10.71 8.42
N ASP A 52 0.21 11.37 8.52
CA ASP A 52 0.33 12.71 9.10
C ASP A 52 0.47 13.78 8.01
N PRO A 53 -0.57 14.62 7.78
CA PRO A 53 -0.51 15.65 6.75
C PRO A 53 0.50 16.78 7.07
N TYR A 54 1.01 16.84 8.30
CA TYR A 54 2.01 17.83 8.69
C TYR A 54 3.45 17.32 8.54
N ALA A 55 3.64 16.01 8.41
CA ALA A 55 4.93 15.42 8.10
C ALA A 55 5.23 15.61 6.60
N ARG A 56 6.30 16.35 6.28
CA ARG A 56 6.69 16.64 4.90
C ARG A 56 8.06 16.06 4.61
N MET A 57 8.16 15.34 3.50
CA MET A 57 9.40 14.82 2.95
C MET A 57 9.44 15.12 1.46
N GLY A 58 10.54 15.71 0.99
CA GLY A 58 10.79 15.84 -0.44
C GLY A 58 11.26 14.50 -0.99
N PHE A 59 10.53 13.94 -1.94
CA PHE A 59 10.92 12.75 -2.66
C PHE A 59 11.02 13.08 -4.15
N ALA A 60 12.23 12.97 -4.70
CA ALA A 60 12.45 13.08 -6.13
C ALA A 60 12.14 11.71 -6.76
N HIS A 61 10.99 11.63 -7.41
CA HIS A 61 10.63 10.45 -8.19
C HIS A 61 11.46 10.45 -9.49
N ASN A 62 12.72 10.01 -9.42
CA ASN A 62 13.60 10.01 -10.59
C ASN A 62 13.01 9.16 -11.73
N ASP A 63 13.29 9.58 -12.98
CA ASP A 63 12.80 8.99 -14.23
C ASP A 63 13.10 7.48 -14.42
N LEU A 64 13.97 6.89 -13.59
CA LEU A 64 14.22 5.44 -13.55
C LEU A 64 13.06 4.63 -12.97
N ILE A 65 12.14 5.30 -12.27
CA ILE A 65 10.85 4.76 -11.83
C ILE A 65 9.75 5.46 -12.61
N ASN A 66 9.95 5.84 -13.88
CA ASN A 66 8.83 6.35 -14.66
C ASN A 66 7.85 5.18 -14.91
N TRP A 67 6.76 5.13 -14.13
CA TRP A 67 5.76 4.07 -14.22
C TRP A 67 5.05 4.08 -15.59
N GLU A 68 5.00 5.26 -16.24
CA GLU A 68 4.53 5.42 -17.62
C GLU A 68 5.54 4.87 -18.64
N ALA A 69 6.84 4.89 -18.31
CA ALA A 69 7.91 4.27 -19.12
C ALA A 69 8.11 2.78 -18.82
N LYS A 70 7.53 2.26 -17.73
CA LYS A 70 7.40 0.83 -17.42
C LYS A 70 6.23 0.21 -18.17
N ARG A 71 6.14 0.54 -19.45
CA ARG A 71 5.35 -0.20 -20.40
C ARG A 71 6.25 -1.27 -21.00
N ASN A 72 5.77 -2.51 -21.14
CA ASN A 72 6.46 -3.51 -21.93
C ASN A 72 6.55 -3.03 -23.40
N ALA A 73 7.22 -3.78 -24.27
CA ALA A 73 7.36 -3.42 -25.68
C ALA A 73 6.01 -3.17 -26.40
N ASN A 74 4.90 -3.61 -25.82
CA ASN A 74 3.54 -3.46 -26.34
C ASN A 74 2.76 -2.28 -25.73
N GLY A 75 3.36 -1.49 -24.84
CA GLY A 75 2.66 -0.37 -24.22
C GLY A 75 1.87 -0.74 -22.95
N GLU A 76 2.01 -1.94 -22.40
CA GLU A 76 1.25 -2.40 -21.23
C GLU A 76 2.06 -2.23 -19.94
N TYR A 77 1.42 -1.85 -18.84
CA TYR A 77 2.10 -1.74 -17.54
C TYR A 77 2.87 -3.02 -17.18
N VAL A 78 4.00 -2.86 -16.49
CA VAL A 78 4.78 -3.99 -15.95
C VAL A 78 3.85 -4.96 -15.24
N ASP A 79 4.00 -6.24 -15.56
CA ASP A 79 3.17 -7.30 -15.01
C ASP A 79 3.36 -7.40 -13.48
N GLU A 80 2.31 -7.00 -12.76
CA GLU A 80 2.21 -7.10 -11.30
C GLU A 80 1.39 -8.31 -10.87
N THR A 81 1.00 -9.21 -11.78
CA THR A 81 0.09 -10.34 -11.52
C THR A 81 0.61 -11.25 -10.42
N GLU A 82 1.91 -11.55 -10.41
CA GLU A 82 2.53 -12.36 -9.35
C GLU A 82 2.43 -11.67 -7.99
N GLN A 83 2.69 -10.37 -7.92
CA GLN A 83 2.65 -9.57 -6.68
C GLN A 83 1.23 -9.48 -6.14
N ILE A 84 0.26 -9.21 -7.02
CA ILE A 84 -1.16 -9.17 -6.70
C ILE A 84 -1.65 -10.54 -6.23
N SER A 85 -1.24 -11.62 -6.90
CA SER A 85 -1.62 -12.99 -6.53
C SER A 85 -1.11 -13.35 -5.14
N LEU A 86 0.15 -13.03 -4.85
CA LEU A 86 0.76 -13.27 -3.54
C LEU A 86 0.05 -12.50 -2.42
N LEU A 87 -0.31 -11.23 -2.65
CA LEU A 87 -1.07 -10.46 -1.66
C LEU A 87 -2.50 -10.98 -1.49
N LYS A 88 -3.17 -11.42 -2.57
CA LYS A 88 -4.50 -12.02 -2.48
C LYS A 88 -4.47 -13.34 -1.71
N GLU A 89 -3.43 -14.14 -1.88
CA GLU A 89 -3.21 -15.37 -1.12
C GLU A 89 -3.05 -15.06 0.38
N ARG A 90 -2.17 -14.12 0.73
CA ARG A 90 -1.85 -13.77 2.12
C ARG A 90 -2.95 -13.00 2.84
N TRP A 91 -3.55 -12.03 2.17
CA TRP A 91 -4.42 -11.01 2.76
C TRP A 91 -5.83 -11.02 2.20
N GLY A 92 -6.21 -12.03 1.41
CA GLY A 92 -7.52 -12.12 0.77
C GLY A 92 -8.70 -12.00 1.74
N GLU A 93 -8.58 -12.52 2.96
CA GLU A 93 -9.61 -12.32 4.00
C GLU A 93 -9.74 -10.86 4.43
N VAL A 94 -8.62 -10.17 4.67
CA VAL A 94 -8.58 -8.75 5.04
C VAL A 94 -9.15 -7.89 3.91
N ILE A 95 -8.74 -8.17 2.67
CA ILE A 95 -9.23 -7.45 1.48
C ILE A 95 -10.74 -7.66 1.29
N ARG A 96 -11.24 -8.89 1.46
CA ARG A 96 -12.68 -9.20 1.36
C ARG A 96 -13.51 -8.52 2.44
N LYS A 97 -12.98 -8.41 3.67
CA LYS A 97 -13.63 -7.67 4.76
C LYS A 97 -13.74 -6.16 4.46
N GLY A 98 -12.85 -5.66 3.60
CA GLY A 98 -12.77 -4.25 3.22
C GLY A 98 -11.90 -3.44 4.16
N ASP A 99 -11.48 -2.27 3.69
CA ASP A 99 -10.66 -1.34 4.48
C ASP A 99 -11.53 -0.68 5.57
N PRO A 100 -11.25 -0.90 6.86
CA PRO A 100 -12.02 -0.30 7.95
C PRO A 100 -11.91 1.23 8.03
N TYR A 101 -10.93 1.83 7.38
CA TYR A 101 -10.72 3.27 7.36
C TYR A 101 -11.23 3.94 6.09
N TYR A 102 -11.70 3.17 5.09
CA TYR A 102 -12.27 3.72 3.88
C TYR A 102 -13.74 4.10 4.11
N ASN A 103 -14.14 5.30 3.69
CA ASN A 103 -15.51 5.76 3.82
C ASN A 103 -16.43 4.96 2.88
N ALA A 104 -17.41 4.26 3.46
CA ALA A 104 -18.34 3.41 2.71
C ALA A 104 -19.19 4.16 1.68
N ASN A 105 -19.32 5.50 1.81
CA ASN A 105 -20.03 6.34 0.85
C ASN A 105 -19.19 6.69 -0.39
N LEU A 106 -17.90 6.32 -0.43
CA LEU A 106 -17.02 6.56 -1.56
C LEU A 106 -17.00 5.37 -2.50
N THR A 107 -16.84 5.64 -3.80
CA THR A 107 -16.71 4.59 -4.81
C THR A 107 -15.46 3.76 -4.56
N LYS A 108 -15.54 2.45 -4.81
CA LYS A 108 -14.39 1.54 -4.80
C LYS A 108 -13.76 1.40 -6.20
N ASN A 109 -14.36 2.04 -7.21
CA ASN A 109 -13.97 1.91 -8.62
C ASN A 109 -13.08 3.06 -9.11
N SER A 110 -12.73 4.01 -8.24
CA SER A 110 -11.82 5.12 -8.55
C SER A 110 -11.05 5.49 -7.28
N SER A 111 -9.82 6.00 -7.48
CA SER A 111 -8.92 6.53 -6.46
C SER A 111 -9.22 7.96 -6.02
N ASP A 112 -10.20 8.62 -6.65
CA ASP A 112 -10.33 10.09 -6.58
C ASP A 112 -11.33 10.52 -5.50
N PHE A 113 -11.66 9.62 -4.57
CA PHE A 113 -12.57 9.83 -3.43
C PHE A 113 -13.95 10.39 -3.85
N ILE A 114 -14.48 9.93 -4.98
CA ILE A 114 -15.81 10.31 -5.49
C ILE A 114 -16.88 9.55 -4.70
N LEU A 115 -18.04 10.18 -4.48
CA LEU A 115 -19.19 9.51 -3.89
C LEU A 115 -19.63 8.30 -4.74
N GLY A 116 -19.88 7.18 -4.09
CA GLY A 116 -20.50 6.02 -4.72
C GLY A 116 -21.93 6.34 -5.15
N LYS A 117 -22.37 5.77 -6.27
CA LYS A 117 -23.82 5.69 -6.56
C LYS A 117 -24.42 4.68 -5.59
N LEU A 118 -25.56 5.02 -4.99
CA LEU A 118 -26.40 4.10 -4.21
C LEU A 118 -26.78 2.87 -5.06
#